data_AF-A0A0N1I5Z3-F1
#
_entry.id   AF-A0A0N1I5Z3-F1
#
_cell.length_a   1.000
_cell.length_b   1.000
_cell.length_c   1.000
_cell.angle_alpha   90.00
_cell.angle_beta   90.00
_cell.angle_gamma   90.00
#
_symmetry.space_group_name_H-M   'P 1'
#
loop_
_entity.id
_entity.type
_entity.pdbx_description
1 polymer ?
#
loop_
_entity_poly.entity_id
_entity_poly.type
_entity_poly.pdbx_seq_one_letter_code
_entity_poly.pdbx_strand_id
1 'polypeptide(L)'
;MPFVQRVVEPKFLSRTSLRDEDGRPKVTDEELQAVTNCTLSNALRQLASLVLLAEDIFSDLTCQLQEITERSKVARAKIEKINESVEKYDPKKVPVRK
;
A
#
# COMPACT_ATOMS: atom_id res chain seq x y z
N MET A 1 15.00 10.32 -7.37
CA MET A 1 14.04 10.64 -6.30
C MET A 1 14.41 9.81 -5.08
N PRO A 2 14.44 10.36 -3.85
CA PRO A 2 14.65 9.57 -2.65
C PRO A 2 13.49 8.56 -2.48
N PHE A 3 13.79 7.35 -2.00
CA PHE A 3 12.77 6.33 -1.73
C PHE A 3 11.90 6.76 -0.55
N VAL A 4 10.58 6.59 -0.66
CA VAL A 4 9.65 6.90 0.44
C VAL A 4 9.94 5.93 1.59
N GLN A 5 10.51 6.43 2.68
CA GLN A 5 10.79 5.65 3.87
C GLN A 5 9.55 5.65 4.78
N ARG A 6 8.86 4.50 4.85
CA ARG A 6 7.72 4.29 5.75
C ARG A 6 8.22 3.57 7.00
N VAL A 7 8.25 4.27 8.14
CA VAL A 7 8.75 3.73 9.41
C VAL A 7 7.57 3.49 10.35
N VAL A 8 7.46 2.26 10.85
CA VAL A 8 6.44 1.91 11.84
C VAL A 8 6.90 2.33 13.23
N GLU A 9 6.04 3.03 13.96
CA GLU A 9 6.31 3.49 15.32
C GLU A 9 5.32 2.91 16.34
N PRO A 10 5.77 2.53 17.55
CA PRO A 10 7.15 2.58 18.06
C PRO A 10 8.04 1.44 17.55
N LYS A 11 9.34 1.69 17.36
CA LYS A 11 10.32 0.67 16.94
C LYS A 11 10.65 -0.36 18.03
N PHE A 12 10.62 0.07 19.30
CA PHE A 12 10.88 -0.79 20.45
C PHE A 12 9.63 -0.84 21.32
N LEU A 13 9.16 -2.06 21.63
CA LEU A 13 7.95 -2.28 22.41
C LEU A 13 8.21 -2.29 23.92
N SER A 14 9.42 -2.65 24.33
CA SER A 14 9.91 -2.57 25.71
C SER A 14 11.36 -2.10 25.72
N ARG A 15 11.78 -1.47 26.83
CA ARG A 15 13.15 -0.98 27.06
C ARG A 15 13.88 -1.74 28.18
N THR A 16 13.19 -2.67 28.84
CA THR A 16 13.70 -3.34 30.05
C THR A 16 13.87 -4.83 29.77
N SER A 17 15.08 -5.35 30.02
CA SER A 17 15.28 -6.80 30.07
C SER A 17 14.67 -7.34 31.36
N LEU A 18 13.74 -8.28 31.23
CA LEU A 18 13.05 -8.90 32.36
C LEU A 18 13.91 -9.94 33.09
N ARG A 19 15.04 -10.34 32.49
CA ARG A 19 15.95 -11.36 33.02
C ARG A 19 17.39 -10.85 33.06
N ASP A 20 18.14 -11.35 34.03
CA ASP A 20 19.59 -11.15 34.12
C ASP A 20 20.37 -12.11 33.21
N GLU A 21 21.69 -11.90 33.08
CA GLU A 21 22.60 -12.78 32.32
C GLU A 21 22.55 -14.23 32.84
N ASP A 22 22.30 -14.43 34.14
CA ASP A 22 22.13 -15.74 34.78
C ASP A 22 20.69 -16.30 34.69
N GLY A 23 19.79 -15.65 33.94
CA GLY A 23 18.42 -16.09 33.71
C GLY A 23 17.44 -15.83 34.87
N ARG A 24 17.87 -15.12 35.92
CA ARG A 24 17.04 -14.77 37.08
C ARG A 24 16.11 -13.59 36.76
N PRO A 25 14.87 -13.55 37.29
CA PRO A 25 13.98 -12.41 37.10
C PRO A 25 14.56 -11.15 37.75
N LYS A 26 14.61 -10.05 37.00
CA LYS A 26 15.10 -8.73 37.49
C LYS A 26 14.02 -7.87 38.15
N VAL A 27 12.77 -8.29 38.06
CA VAL A 27 11.60 -7.47 38.36
C VAL A 27 10.62 -8.26 39.21
N THR A 28 9.93 -7.58 40.12
CA THR A 28 8.86 -8.15 40.95
C THR A 28 7.58 -8.37 40.14
N ASP A 29 6.62 -9.15 40.65
CA ASP A 29 5.41 -9.55 39.90
C ASP A 29 4.55 -8.34 39.45
N GLU A 30 4.42 -7.30 40.29
CA GLU A 30 3.67 -6.09 39.93
C GLU A 30 4.37 -5.29 38.82
N GLU A 31 5.71 -5.21 38.87
CA GLU A 31 6.52 -4.56 37.84
C GLU A 31 6.45 -5.35 36.52
N LEU A 32 6.39 -6.69 36.58
CA LEU A 32 6.22 -7.53 35.41
C LEU A 32 4.88 -7.28 34.72
N GLN A 33 3.79 -7.14 35.48
CA GLN A 33 2.48 -6.79 34.93
C GLN A 33 2.51 -5.42 34.25
N ALA A 34 3.13 -4.42 34.87
CA ALA A 34 3.27 -3.08 34.30
C ALA A 34 4.06 -3.08 32.99
N VAL A 35 5.20 -3.79 32.94
CA VAL A 35 6.01 -3.90 31.71
C VAL A 35 5.25 -4.64 30.62
N THR A 36 4.53 -5.71 30.96
CA THR A 36 3.72 -6.47 30.00
C THR A 36 2.60 -5.61 29.39
N ASN A 37 1.88 -4.86 30.23
CA ASN A 37 0.82 -3.97 29.76
C ASN A 37 1.36 -2.81 28.89
N CYS A 38 2.51 -2.25 29.27
CA CYS A 38 3.20 -1.25 28.45
C CYS A 38 3.62 -1.84 27.10
N THR A 39 4.19 -3.05 27.10
CA THR A 39 4.60 -3.76 25.87
C THR A 39 3.40 -4.01 24.96
N LEU A 40 2.27 -4.47 25.50
CA LEU A 40 1.04 -4.70 24.76
C LEU A 40 0.50 -3.40 24.17
N SER A 41 0.43 -2.34 24.97
CA SER A 41 -0.03 -1.02 24.53
C SER A 41 0.86 -0.48 23.40
N ASN A 42 2.17 -0.69 23.49
CA ASN A 42 3.12 -0.29 22.46
C ASN A 42 2.94 -1.12 21.19
N ALA A 43 2.66 -2.42 21.32
CA ALA A 43 2.39 -3.29 20.17
C ALA A 43 1.12 -2.83 19.44
N LEU A 44 0.05 -2.48 20.17
CA LEU A 44 -1.17 -1.93 19.58
C LEU A 44 -0.90 -0.61 18.85
N ARG A 45 -0.09 0.29 19.43
CA ARG A 45 0.33 1.52 18.75
C ARG A 45 1.13 1.24 17.48
N GLN A 46 1.99 0.23 17.52
CA GLN A 46 2.79 -0.19 16.37
C GLN A 46 1.91 -0.72 15.24
N LEU A 47 0.91 -1.53 15.57
CA LEU A 47 -0.07 -2.02 14.60
C LEU A 47 -0.92 -0.88 14.02
N ALA A 48 -1.33 0.08 14.84
CA ALA A 48 -2.05 1.26 14.36
C ALA A 48 -1.20 2.08 13.38
N SER A 49 0.07 2.32 13.70
CA SER A 49 1.02 2.97 12.78
C SER A 49 1.16 2.19 11.46
N LEU A 50 1.24 0.86 11.51
CA LEU A 50 1.30 0.03 10.32
C LEU A 50 0.04 0.15 9.45
N VAL A 51 -1.15 0.16 10.06
CA VAL A 51 -2.42 0.29 9.33
C VAL A 51 -2.52 1.64 8.63
N LEU A 52 -2.12 2.73 9.28
CA LEU A 52 -2.10 4.07 8.66
C LEU A 52 -1.16 4.13 7.46
N LEU A 53 0.01 3.49 7.56
CA LEU A 53 0.95 3.39 6.44
C LEU A 53 0.38 2.54 5.29
N ALA A 54 -0.34 1.46 5.61
CA ALA A 54 -0.99 0.63 4.60
C ALA A 54 -2.13 1.38 3.90
N GLU A 55 -2.93 2.16 4.64
CA GLU A 55 -3.98 3.01 4.09
C GLU A 55 -3.42 4.03 3.08
N ASP A 56 -2.32 4.72 3.43
CA ASP A 56 -1.63 5.64 2.52
C ASP A 56 -1.19 4.95 1.22
N ILE A 57 -0.58 3.77 1.32
CA ILE A 57 -0.16 2.97 0.16
C ILE A 57 -1.36 2.60 -0.72
N PHE A 58 -2.43 2.07 -0.12
CA PHE A 58 -3.60 1.63 -0.87
C PHE A 58 -4.37 2.80 -1.49
N SER A 59 -4.38 3.97 -0.83
CA SER A 59 -4.99 5.19 -1.37
C SER A 59 -4.25 5.67 -2.63
N ASP A 60 -2.92 5.76 -2.57
CA ASP A 60 -2.10 6.15 -3.71
C ASP A 60 -2.24 5.15 -4.88
N LEU A 61 -2.14 3.85 -4.59
CA LEU A 61 -2.36 2.80 -5.60
C LEU A 61 -3.76 2.88 -6.22
N THR A 62 -4.80 3.15 -5.43
CA THR A 62 -6.17 3.28 -5.93
C THR A 62 -6.29 4.46 -6.87
N CYS A 63 -5.68 5.60 -6.54
CA CYS A 63 -5.67 6.78 -7.41
C CYS A 63 -4.99 6.48 -8.76
N GLN A 64 -3.81 5.84 -8.72
CA GLN A 64 -3.09 5.46 -9.94
C GLN A 64 -3.87 4.46 -10.80
N LEU A 65 -4.51 3.47 -10.18
CA LEU A 65 -5.33 2.49 -10.89
C LEU A 65 -6.58 3.13 -11.50
N GLN A 66 -7.18 4.12 -10.84
CA GLN A 66 -8.29 4.89 -11.40
C GLN A 66 -7.85 5.67 -12.65
N GLU A 67 -6.70 6.33 -12.63
CA GLU A 67 -6.16 7.03 -13.80
C GLU A 67 -5.94 6.06 -14.98
N ILE A 68 -5.31 4.91 -14.71
CA ILE A 68 -5.08 3.86 -15.71
C ILE A 68 -6.42 3.35 -16.27
N THR A 69 -7.42 3.16 -15.42
CA THR A 69 -8.74 2.70 -15.82
C THR A 69 -9.41 3.70 -16.76
N GLU A 70 -9.40 4.99 -16.44
CA GLU A 70 -9.98 6.03 -17.29
C GLU A 70 -9.26 6.13 -18.65
N ARG A 71 -7.93 6.10 -18.64
CA ARG A 71 -7.15 6.07 -19.89
C ARG A 71 -7.45 4.84 -20.73
N SER A 72 -7.62 3.68 -20.09
CA SER A 72 -7.98 2.42 -20.75
C SER A 72 -9.38 2.47 -21.36
N LYS A 73 -10.36 3.08 -20.67
CA LYS A 73 -11.71 3.31 -21.22
C LYS A 73 -11.67 4.19 -22.47
N VAL A 74 -10.93 5.31 -22.42
CA VAL A 74 -10.77 6.21 -23.57
C VAL A 74 -10.10 5.48 -24.74
N ALA A 75 -9.05 4.70 -24.48
CA ALA A 75 -8.39 3.90 -25.50
C ALA A 75 -9.34 2.88 -26.14
N ARG A 76 -10.11 2.15 -25.32
CA ARG A 76 -11.12 1.20 -25.81
C ARG A 76 -12.16 1.87 -26.70
N ALA A 77 -12.71 3.01 -26.29
CA ALA A 77 -13.69 3.74 -27.09
C ALA A 77 -13.11 4.23 -28.44
N LYS A 78 -11.82 4.61 -28.47
CA LYS A 78 -11.14 4.94 -29.74
C LYS A 78 -10.98 3.72 -30.63
N ILE A 79 -10.60 2.57 -30.06
CA ILE A 79 -10.47 1.30 -30.79
C ILE A 79 -11.81 0.88 -31.39
N GLU A 80 -12.91 0.95 -30.63
CA GLU A 80 -14.25 0.65 -31.12
C GLU A 80 -14.65 1.55 -32.31
N LYS A 81 -14.43 2.86 -32.20
CA LYS A 81 -14.70 3.80 -33.31
C LYS A 81 -13.88 3.49 -34.56
N ILE A 82 -12.60 3.14 -34.38
CA ILE A 82 -11.73 2.75 -35.50
C ILE A 82 -12.26 1.46 -36.12
N ASN A 83 -12.62 0.46 -35.31
CA ASN A 83 -13.14 -0.81 -35.79
C ASN A 83 -14.42 -0.62 -36.61
N GLU A 84 -15.37 0.17 -36.12
CA GLU A 84 -16.58 0.53 -36.88
C GLU A 84 -16.26 1.24 -38.20
N SER A 85 -15.27 2.14 -38.19
CA SER A 85 -14.87 2.88 -39.40
C SER A 85 -14.24 1.96 -40.43
N VAL A 86 -13.46 0.96 -39.98
CA VAL A 86 -12.85 -0.07 -40.83
C VAL A 86 -13.90 -1.04 -41.37
N GLU A 87 -14.87 -1.47 -40.56
CA GLU A 87 -15.96 -2.35 -41.02
C GLU A 87 -16.85 -1.68 -42.07
N LYS A 88 -17.14 -0.39 -41.90
CA LYS A 88 -17.94 0.40 -42.86
C LYS A 88 -17.13 0.85 -44.09
N TYR A 89 -15.83 0.58 -44.12
CA TYR A 89 -14.95 1.01 -45.19
C TYR A 89 -15.20 0.20 -46.47
N ASP A 90 -15.49 0.88 -47.58
CA ASP A 90 -15.65 0.27 -48.91
C ASP A 90 -14.37 0.50 -49.76
N PRO A 91 -13.56 -0.54 -50.00
CA PRO A 91 -12.32 -0.41 -50.75
C PRO A 91 -12.51 0.02 -52.21
N LYS A 92 -13.71 -0.18 -52.79
CA LYS A 92 -13.99 0.13 -54.20
C LYS A 92 -14.27 1.62 -54.44
N LYS A 93 -14.57 2.39 -53.39
CA LYS A 93 -14.81 3.85 -53.48
C LYS A 93 -13.52 4.68 -53.46
N VAL A 94 -12.38 4.05 -53.20
CA VAL A 94 -11.09 4.75 -53.14
C VAL A 94 -10.51 4.82 -54.55
N PRO A 95 -10.42 6.01 -55.17
CA PRO A 95 -9.86 6.13 -56.50
C PRO A 95 -8.36 5.82 -56.45
N VAL A 96 -7.94 4.79 -57.20
CA VAL A 96 -6.52 4.52 -57.41
C VAL A 96 -5.98 5.63 -58.32
N ARG A 97 -5.19 6.56 -57.77
CA ARG A 97 -4.42 7.50 -58.61
C ARG A 97 -3.38 6.67 -59.37
N LYS A 98 -3.49 6.68 -60.71
CA LYS A 98 -2.43 6.20 -61.60
C LYS A 98 -1.23 7.13 -61.54
#